data_AF-W1Y1A7-F1
#
_entry.id   AF-W1Y1A7-F1
#
_cell.length_a   1.000
_cell.length_b   1.000
_cell.length_c   1.000
_cell.angle_alpha   90.00
_cell.angle_beta   90.00
_cell.angle_gamma   90.00
#
_symmetry.space_group_name_H-M   'P 1'
#
loop_
_entity.id
_entity.type
_entity.pdbx_description
1 polymer ?
#
loop_
_entity_poly.entity_id
_entity_poly.type
_entity_poly.pdbx_seq_one_letter_code
_entity_poly.pdbx_strand_id
1 'polypeptide(L)'
;ANRGVLVVMSDTVLDGRDVTKTNTTDVATFKSVNYGPLGYIHNGKIDYQRTPARKHTSDTPFDVSKLNELPKVGIVYNYANASDLPAKALVDAGYDGIVSAGVGNG
;
A
#
# COMPACT_ATOMS: atom_id res chain seq x y z
N ALA A 1 -20.72 5.82 -2.30
CA ALA A 1 -19.78 6.32 -3.33
C ALA A 1 -18.75 7.22 -2.64
N ASN A 2 -17.60 7.52 -3.28
CA ASN A 2 -16.47 8.32 -2.73
C ASN A 2 -15.61 7.63 -1.65
N ARG A 3 -15.21 6.38 -1.87
CA ARG A 3 -14.36 5.61 -0.93
C ARG A 3 -12.91 5.39 -1.43
N GLY A 4 -12.52 6.13 -2.48
CA GLY A 4 -11.24 5.96 -3.15
C GLY A 4 -11.17 4.71 -4.04
N VAL A 5 -9.95 4.33 -4.42
CA VAL A 5 -9.69 3.04 -5.07
C VAL A 5 -9.91 1.92 -4.06
N LEU A 6 -10.53 0.82 -4.52
CA LEU A 6 -10.92 -0.31 -3.70
C LEU A 6 -10.26 -1.60 -4.18
N VAL A 7 -10.05 -2.53 -3.24
CA VAL A 7 -9.76 -3.94 -3.53
C VAL A 7 -10.93 -4.77 -3.03
N VAL A 8 -11.43 -5.69 -3.85
CA VAL A 8 -12.52 -6.61 -3.49
C VAL A 8 -12.04 -8.03 -3.67
N MET A 9 -11.87 -8.76 -2.56
CA MET A 9 -11.38 -10.14 -2.53
C MET A 9 -12.04 -10.89 -1.36
N SER A 10 -12.36 -12.17 -1.57
CA SER A 10 -12.97 -13.04 -0.55
C SER A 10 -14.15 -12.38 0.16
N ASP A 11 -15.12 -11.89 -0.62
CA ASP A 11 -16.36 -11.24 -0.17
C ASP A 11 -16.16 -9.99 0.72
N THR A 12 -14.97 -9.38 0.67
CA THR A 12 -14.60 -8.23 1.50
C THR A 12 -14.20 -7.04 0.64
N VAL A 13 -14.71 -5.85 0.98
CA VAL A 13 -14.32 -4.57 0.34
C VAL A 13 -13.30 -3.85 1.20
N LEU A 14 -12.14 -3.59 0.64
CA LEU A 14 -10.95 -3.06 1.33
C LEU A 14 -10.54 -1.73 0.69
N ASP A 15 -10.06 -0.77 1.48
CA ASP A 15 -9.51 0.48 0.94
C ASP A 15 -8.12 0.24 0.35
N GLY A 16 -7.80 0.94 -0.74
CA GLY A 16 -6.52 0.77 -1.43
C GLY A 16 -5.28 1.20 -0.63
N ARG A 17 -5.43 1.86 0.53
CA ARG A 17 -4.30 2.35 1.32
C ARG A 17 -3.84 1.33 2.37
N ASP A 18 -4.78 0.69 3.07
CA ASP A 18 -4.46 -0.23 4.17
C ASP A 18 -4.38 -1.70 3.73
N VAL A 19 -4.97 -2.03 2.58
CA VAL A 19 -5.00 -3.40 2.07
C VAL A 19 -3.59 -3.92 1.74
N THR A 20 -3.27 -5.12 2.21
CA THR A 20 -2.04 -5.85 1.86
C THR A 20 -2.29 -7.35 1.75
N LYS A 21 -1.42 -8.06 1.03
CA LYS A 21 -1.42 -9.52 0.90
C LYS A 21 -0.70 -10.13 2.12
N THR A 22 -1.43 -10.82 2.99
CA THR A 22 -0.91 -11.30 4.29
C THR A 22 -0.42 -12.74 4.27
N ASN A 23 -0.74 -13.50 3.24
CA ASN A 23 -0.39 -14.91 3.08
C ASN A 23 -0.05 -15.23 1.62
N THR A 24 0.89 -16.15 1.40
CA THR A 24 1.39 -16.48 0.06
C THR A 24 0.39 -17.24 -0.81
N THR A 25 -0.47 -18.08 -0.22
CA THR A 25 -1.36 -19.01 -0.94
C THR A 25 -2.84 -18.94 -0.57
N ASP A 26 -3.19 -18.43 0.61
CA ASP A 26 -4.58 -18.33 1.07
C ASP A 26 -5.40 -17.42 0.15
N VAL A 27 -6.61 -17.84 -0.22
CA VAL A 27 -7.56 -17.04 -1.00
C VAL A 27 -8.07 -15.83 -0.22
N ALA A 28 -8.09 -15.89 1.12
CA ALA A 28 -8.48 -14.81 2.02
C ALA A 28 -7.31 -13.89 2.43
N THR A 29 -6.25 -13.86 1.62
CA THR A 29 -4.97 -13.19 1.91
C THR A 29 -5.03 -11.66 1.94
N PHE A 30 -5.94 -11.02 1.23
CA PHE A 30 -6.03 -9.56 1.24
C PHE A 30 -6.75 -9.07 2.49
N LYS A 31 -6.06 -8.25 3.30
CA LYS A 31 -6.60 -7.69 4.54
C LYS A 31 -6.16 -6.24 4.70
N SER A 32 -7.04 -5.39 5.24
CA SER A 32 -6.70 -4.06 5.76
C SER A 32 -6.25 -4.24 7.21
N VAL A 33 -4.94 -4.40 7.41
CA VAL A 33 -4.37 -4.96 8.65
C VAL A 33 -4.34 -3.97 9.81
N ASN A 34 -4.47 -2.66 9.56
CA ASN A 34 -4.41 -1.66 10.62
C ASN A 34 -5.79 -1.10 10.98
N TYR A 35 -6.67 -0.92 9.99
CA TYR A 35 -7.98 -0.23 10.17
C TYR A 35 -9.19 -1.11 9.83
N GLY A 36 -8.98 -2.31 9.30
CA GLY A 36 -10.06 -3.23 8.91
C GLY A 36 -10.77 -2.85 7.61
N PRO A 37 -11.69 -3.70 7.12
CA PRO A 37 -12.36 -3.51 5.84
C PRO A 37 -13.40 -2.40 5.87
N LEU A 38 -13.78 -1.93 4.68
CA LEU A 38 -14.86 -0.95 4.50
C LEU A 38 -16.24 -1.56 4.65
N GLY A 39 -16.37 -2.83 4.24
CA GLY A 39 -17.62 -3.56 4.25
C GLY A 39 -17.47 -4.99 3.73
N TYR A 40 -18.56 -5.73 3.79
CA TYR A 40 -18.63 -7.12 3.33
C TYR A 40 -19.72 -7.30 2.29
N ILE A 41 -19.52 -8.25 1.39
CA ILE A 41 -20.44 -8.60 0.32
C ILE A 41 -21.16 -9.87 0.72
N HIS A 42 -22.49 -9.84 0.71
CA HIS A 42 -23.31 -11.02 0.90
C HIS A 42 -24.47 -10.98 -0.09
N ASN A 43 -24.62 -12.05 -0.88
CA ASN A 43 -25.69 -12.20 -1.86
C ASN A 43 -25.81 -10.98 -2.82
N GLY A 44 -24.67 -10.54 -3.37
CA GLY A 44 -24.59 -9.40 -4.29
C GLY A 44 -24.85 -8.02 -3.65
N LYS A 45 -25.03 -7.94 -2.33
CA LYS A 45 -25.25 -6.69 -1.59
C LYS A 45 -24.05 -6.40 -0.71
N ILE A 46 -23.68 -5.13 -0.62
CA ILE A 46 -22.54 -4.70 0.19
C ILE A 46 -23.07 -3.98 1.43
N ASP A 47 -22.69 -4.47 2.61
CA ASP A 47 -22.87 -3.73 3.87
C ASP A 47 -21.60 -2.92 4.18
N TYR A 48 -21.67 -1.61 4.02
CA TYR A 48 -20.56 -0.70 4.30
C TYR A 48 -20.70 -0.07 5.68
N GLN A 49 -19.66 -0.20 6.51
CA GLN A 49 -19.64 0.37 7.86
C GLN A 49 -18.47 1.32 8.11
N ARG A 50 -17.53 1.46 7.16
CA ARG A 50 -16.34 2.33 7.27
C ARG A 50 -16.02 3.05 5.96
N THR A 51 -15.23 4.11 6.05
CA THR A 51 -14.65 4.86 4.91
C THR A 51 -13.24 5.33 5.29
N PRO A 52 -12.26 5.36 4.36
CA PRO A 52 -10.94 5.86 4.69
C PRO A 52 -11.00 7.37 4.97
N ALA A 53 -10.39 7.82 6.07
CA ALA A 53 -10.36 9.24 6.44
C ALA A 53 -9.20 10.01 5.78
N ARG A 54 -8.17 9.32 5.27
CA ARG A 54 -7.05 9.93 4.55
C ARG A 54 -7.54 10.40 3.17
N LYS A 55 -7.16 11.62 2.79
CA LYS A 55 -7.45 12.20 1.46
C LYS A 55 -6.97 11.25 0.35
N HIS A 56 -7.79 11.10 -0.68
CA HIS A 56 -7.54 10.23 -1.82
C HIS A 56 -8.16 10.83 -3.09
N THR A 57 -7.81 10.27 -4.26
CA THR A 57 -8.42 10.63 -5.54
C THR A 57 -8.41 12.15 -5.81
N SER A 58 -9.58 12.75 -6.04
CA SER A 58 -9.77 14.18 -6.31
C SER A 58 -9.29 15.12 -5.20
N ASP A 59 -9.09 14.61 -3.98
CA ASP A 59 -8.65 15.42 -2.84
C ASP A 59 -7.11 15.44 -2.68
N THR A 60 -6.39 14.85 -3.63
CA THR A 60 -4.92 14.83 -3.65
C THR A 60 -4.36 15.82 -4.67
N PRO A 61 -3.18 16.41 -4.42
CA PRO A 61 -2.55 17.33 -5.36
C PRO A 61 -1.77 16.59 -6.46
N PHE A 62 -1.75 15.25 -6.46
CA PHE A 62 -0.93 14.47 -7.38
C PHE A 62 -1.65 14.34 -8.73
N ASP A 63 -1.14 15.02 -9.74
CA ASP A 63 -1.56 14.87 -11.13
C ASP A 63 -0.43 14.22 -11.94
N VAL A 64 -0.69 13.02 -12.47
CA VAL A 64 0.27 12.24 -13.27
C VAL A 64 -0.06 12.27 -14.76
N SER A 65 -1.05 13.05 -15.20
CA SER A 65 -1.54 13.07 -16.59
C SER A 65 -0.50 13.50 -17.63
N LYS A 66 0.51 14.26 -17.19
CA LYS A 66 1.59 14.79 -18.05
C LYS A 66 2.96 14.23 -17.69
N LEU A 67 3.04 13.26 -16.79
CA LEU A 67 4.31 12.64 -16.42
C LEU A 67 4.67 11.57 -17.45
N ASN A 68 5.92 11.58 -17.89
CA ASN A 68 6.50 10.52 -18.71
C ASN A 68 7.20 9.46 -17.86
N GLU A 69 7.59 9.79 -16.63
CA GLU A 69 8.27 8.93 -15.67
C GLU A 69 8.00 9.36 -14.23
N LEU A 70 8.37 8.51 -13.27
CA LEU A 70 8.30 8.78 -11.84
C LEU A 70 9.72 8.85 -11.25
N PRO A 71 9.93 9.61 -10.15
CA PRO A 71 11.20 9.58 -9.41
C PRO A 71 11.59 8.15 -9.01
N LYS A 72 12.87 7.83 -9.09
CA LYS A 72 13.41 6.53 -8.71
C LYS A 72 13.47 6.41 -7.20
N VAL A 73 12.67 5.51 -6.65
CA VAL A 73 12.66 5.22 -5.22
C VAL A 73 12.95 3.75 -4.96
N GLY A 74 13.99 3.48 -4.18
CA GLY A 74 14.40 2.12 -3.80
C GLY A 74 13.92 1.73 -2.41
N ILE A 75 13.92 0.43 -2.11
CA ILE A 75 13.63 -0.09 -0.76
C ILE A 75 14.84 -0.91 -0.30
N VAL A 76 15.35 -0.62 0.89
CA VAL A 76 16.40 -1.42 1.56
C VAL A 76 15.84 -2.14 2.77
N TYR A 77 16.31 -3.36 3.00
CA TYR A 77 15.83 -4.21 4.09
C TYR A 77 16.82 -4.20 5.25
N ASN A 78 16.30 -4.04 6.47
CA ASN A 78 17.12 -4.07 7.69
C ASN A 78 16.93 -5.41 8.39
N TYR A 79 18.03 -5.91 8.93
CA TYR A 79 18.13 -7.17 9.66
C TYR A 79 19.44 -7.18 10.44
N ALA A 80 19.63 -8.16 11.33
CA ALA A 80 20.88 -8.28 12.07
C ALA A 80 22.07 -8.42 11.10
N ASN A 81 23.10 -7.60 11.30
CA ASN A 81 24.29 -7.58 10.44
C ASN A 81 23.98 -7.24 8.96
N ALA A 82 22.97 -6.39 8.72
CA ALA A 82 22.63 -5.90 7.39
C ALA A 82 23.82 -5.20 6.72
N SER A 83 24.05 -5.54 5.45
CA SER A 83 25.04 -4.86 4.63
C SER A 83 24.51 -3.49 4.19
N ASP A 84 25.38 -2.50 4.13
CA ASP A 84 25.06 -1.18 3.58
C ASP A 84 25.16 -1.12 2.03
N LEU A 85 25.66 -2.19 1.39
CA LEU A 85 25.85 -2.26 -0.06
C LEU A 85 24.57 -1.99 -0.85
N PRO A 86 23.38 -2.54 -0.49
CA PRO A 86 22.15 -2.20 -1.20
C PRO A 86 21.82 -0.71 -1.13
N ALA A 87 22.01 -0.07 0.02
CA ALA A 87 21.76 1.36 0.16
C ALA A 87 22.76 2.19 -0.64
N LYS A 88 24.06 1.89 -0.54
CA LYS A 88 25.12 2.55 -1.31
C LYS A 88 24.91 2.39 -2.81
N ALA A 89 24.52 1.21 -3.29
CA ALA A 89 24.23 0.99 -4.70
C ALA A 89 23.09 1.87 -5.22
N LEU A 90 22.05 2.11 -4.41
CA LEU A 90 20.96 3.02 -4.78
C LEU A 90 21.42 4.48 -4.82
N VAL A 91 22.26 4.89 -3.86
CA VAL A 91 22.87 6.23 -3.84
C VAL A 91 23.77 6.43 -5.06
N ASP A 92 24.67 5.49 -5.32
CA ASP A 92 25.62 5.53 -6.45
C ASP A 92 24.90 5.52 -7.80
N ALA A 93 23.75 4.83 -7.89
CA ALA A 93 22.88 4.83 -9.07
C ALA A 93 22.01 6.10 -9.22
N GLY A 94 22.12 7.07 -8.28
CA GLY A 94 21.41 8.34 -8.33
C GLY A 94 19.90 8.21 -8.13
N TYR A 95 19.45 7.36 -7.20
CA TYR A 95 18.03 7.30 -6.82
C TYR A 95 17.59 8.59 -6.11
N ASP A 96 16.37 9.06 -6.42
CA ASP A 96 15.78 10.27 -5.85
C ASP A 96 15.30 10.07 -4.40
N GLY A 97 15.05 8.82 -4.01
CA GLY A 97 14.66 8.46 -2.65
C GLY A 97 14.93 7.00 -2.29
N ILE A 98 15.04 6.74 -0.98
CA ILE A 98 15.21 5.39 -0.43
C ILE A 98 14.24 5.22 0.74
N VAL A 99 13.46 4.14 0.73
CA VAL A 99 12.63 3.69 1.85
C VAL A 99 13.39 2.61 2.62
N SER A 100 13.48 2.78 3.94
CA SER A 100 14.04 1.78 4.85
C SER A 100 12.92 0.87 5.37
N ALA A 101 12.95 -0.41 4.99
CA ALA A 101 12.16 -1.44 5.66
C ALA A 101 12.92 -1.84 6.94
N GLY A 102 12.71 -1.06 7.99
CA GLY A 102 13.45 -1.16 9.24
C GLY A 102 12.97 -2.29 10.16
N VAL A 103 13.55 -2.34 11.36
CA VAL A 103 13.24 -3.37 12.37
C VAL A 103 12.42 -2.75 13.51
N GLY A 104 11.25 -3.34 13.81
CA GLY A 104 10.38 -2.83 14.85
C GLY A 104 9.68 -1.52 14.44
N ASN A 105 9.95 -0.43 15.15
CA ASN A 105 9.28 0.86 14.95
C ASN A 105 10.11 1.81 14.07
N GLY A 106 10.18 1.48 12.77
CA GLY A 106 10.98 2.19 11.77
C GLY A 106 12.33 1.52 11.59
#